data_AF-A0A7X2TUV0-F1
#
_entry.id   AF-A0A7X2TUV0-F1
#
_cell.length_a   1.000
_cell.length_b   1.000
_cell.length_c   1.000
_cell.angle_alpha   90.00
_cell.angle_beta   90.00
_cell.angle_gamma   90.00
#
_symmetry.space_group_name_H-M   'P 1'
#
loop_
_entity.id
_entity.type
_entity.pdbx_description
1 polymer ?
#
loop_
_entity_poly.entity_id
_entity_poly.type
_entity_poly.pdbx_seq_one_letter_code
_entity_poly.pdbx_strand_id
1 'polypeptide(L)'
;MFSSAIVYLGLIMAIAGLLLMVKPIRRFRIPTRRRAAGVAGAGVLLAGIGLMLPVTQSRVTRPGTRLDEFAPGWHFREFHTIAVAAPPARVFEAIERVRADEIFLFRSLIWIRRFGKPLPQSIQNAGAHGESLINVALQTSFVRLAREEPRELVVGTVVGAPPGWSGSTSVGVFQMPLPPGFSLATMNFVVTADGSGSSIVSTETRVFSNSQSARRRFAVYWRIIYPGSALIRRMWLGAIQRRATNPNAPDAVPNRVASPGKK
;
A
#
# COMPACT_ATOMS: atom_id res chain seq x y z
N MET A 1 4.81 10.84 6.02
CA MET A 1 3.79 10.97 7.09
C MET A 1 3.40 12.43 7.30
N PHE A 2 4.34 13.30 7.68
CA PHE A 2 4.05 14.72 7.97
C PHE A 2 3.34 15.48 6.83
N SER A 3 3.81 15.34 5.59
CA SER A 3 3.17 16.02 4.45
C SER A 3 1.75 15.52 4.14
N SER A 4 1.46 14.24 4.34
CA SER A 4 0.08 13.73 4.29
C SER A 4 -0.79 14.36 5.38
N ALA A 5 -0.29 14.47 6.61
CA ALA A 5 -1.05 15.09 7.70
C ALA A 5 -1.44 16.55 7.39
N ILE A 6 -0.52 17.34 6.81
CA ILE A 6 -0.81 18.72 6.38
C ILE A 6 -1.92 18.74 5.32
N VAL A 7 -1.84 17.86 4.31
CA VAL A 7 -2.85 17.79 3.24
C VAL A 7 -4.23 17.50 3.84
N TYR A 8 -4.34 16.47 4.69
CA TYR A 8 -5.62 16.10 5.28
C TYR A 8 -6.14 17.14 6.28
N LEU A 9 -5.28 17.80 7.04
CA LEU A 9 -5.67 18.92 7.90
C LEU A 9 -6.26 20.06 7.08
N GLY A 10 -5.60 20.44 5.98
CA GLY A 10 -6.10 21.44 5.04
C GLY A 10 -7.44 21.07 4.42
N LEU A 11 -7.61 19.82 3.99
CA LEU A 11 -8.88 19.32 3.44
C LEU A 11 -10.01 19.33 4.48
N ILE A 12 -9.74 18.90 5.72
CA ILE A 12 -10.73 18.93 6.81
C ILE A 12 -11.13 20.38 7.11
N MET A 13 -10.15 21.29 7.20
CA MET A 13 -10.42 22.73 7.35
C MET A 13 -11.27 23.28 6.21
N ALA A 14 -10.96 22.90 4.96
CA ALA A 14 -11.69 23.34 3.78
C ALA A 14 -13.16 22.90 3.84
N ILE A 15 -13.40 21.61 4.13
CA ILE A 15 -14.75 21.03 4.26
C ILE A 15 -15.50 21.68 5.43
N ALA A 16 -14.87 21.85 6.59
CA ALA A 16 -15.48 22.51 7.74
C ALA A 16 -15.88 23.95 7.41
N GLY A 17 -15.01 24.70 6.72
CA GLY A 17 -15.31 26.05 6.23
C GLY A 17 -16.52 26.09 5.30
N LEU A 18 -16.59 25.17 4.33
CA LEU A 18 -17.73 25.05 3.40
C LEU A 18 -19.04 24.70 4.14
N LEU A 19 -19.02 23.76 5.10
CA LEU A 19 -20.19 23.41 5.90
C LEU A 19 -20.71 24.59 6.73
N LEU A 20 -19.79 25.40 7.29
CA LEU A 20 -20.14 26.61 8.04
C LEU A 20 -20.71 27.73 7.15
N MET A 21 -20.46 27.72 5.83
CA MET A 21 -21.13 28.64 4.89
C MET A 21 -22.61 28.29 4.71
N VAL A 22 -22.94 26.99 4.71
CA VAL A 22 -24.31 26.48 4.54
C VAL A 22 -25.11 26.66 5.84
N LYS A 23 -24.53 26.31 6.99
CA LYS A 23 -25.20 26.38 8.29
C LYS A 23 -24.29 27.11 9.31
N PRO A 24 -24.37 28.45 9.43
CA PRO A 24 -23.50 29.20 10.33
C PRO A 24 -23.83 28.88 11.79
N ILE A 25 -22.97 28.11 12.45
CA ILE A 25 -23.13 27.74 13.86
C ILE A 25 -22.62 28.91 14.72
N ARG A 26 -23.55 29.68 15.30
CA ARG A 26 -23.24 30.86 16.15
C ARG A 26 -22.32 30.54 17.35
N ARG A 27 -22.25 29.27 17.78
CA ARG A 27 -21.42 28.79 18.90
C ARG A 27 -19.89 28.85 18.63
N PHE A 28 -19.45 28.91 17.38
CA PHE A 28 -18.02 28.87 17.01
C PHE A 28 -17.38 30.25 16.70
N ARG A 29 -18.00 31.37 17.06
CA ARG A 29 -17.46 32.75 16.81
C ARG A 29 -17.13 33.07 15.33
N ILE A 30 -17.70 32.32 14.38
CA ILE A 30 -17.67 32.60 12.93
C ILE A 30 -19.08 33.06 12.50
N PRO A 31 -19.47 34.32 12.75
CA PRO A 31 -20.85 34.78 12.53
C PRO A 31 -21.18 35.05 11.06
N THR A 32 -20.18 35.12 10.17
CA THR A 32 -20.38 35.56 8.78
C THR A 32 -19.89 34.52 7.77
N ARG A 33 -20.64 34.39 6.67
CA ARG A 33 -20.28 33.56 5.51
C ARG A 33 -18.89 33.93 4.95
N ARG A 34 -18.46 35.20 5.06
CA ARG A 34 -17.12 35.66 4.67
C ARG A 34 -16.00 35.03 5.50
N ARG A 35 -16.16 34.93 6.82
CA ARG A 35 -15.18 34.25 7.67
C ARG A 35 -15.14 32.75 7.41
N ALA A 36 -16.29 32.12 7.16
CA ALA A 36 -16.36 30.71 6.77
C ALA A 36 -15.67 30.44 5.41
N ALA A 37 -15.85 31.33 4.42
CA ALA A 37 -15.12 31.29 3.16
C ALA A 37 -13.61 31.48 3.36
N GLY A 38 -13.19 32.35 4.29
CA GLY A 38 -11.79 32.51 4.69
C GLY A 38 -11.18 31.22 5.26
N VAL A 39 -11.91 30.52 6.13
CA VAL A 39 -11.50 29.20 6.66
C VAL A 39 -11.38 28.17 5.54
N ALA A 40 -12.35 28.15 4.61
CA ALA A 40 -12.31 27.25 3.47
C ALA A 40 -11.08 27.52 2.57
N GLY A 41 -10.82 28.79 2.24
CA GLY A 41 -9.67 29.22 1.45
C GLY A 41 -8.33 28.91 2.14
N ALA A 42 -8.22 29.15 3.44
CA ALA A 42 -7.03 28.78 4.21
C ALA A 42 -6.79 27.27 4.22
N GLY A 43 -7.86 26.46 4.31
CA GLY A 43 -7.77 25.00 4.21
C GLY A 43 -7.27 24.53 2.84
N VAL A 44 -7.79 25.11 1.76
CA VAL A 44 -7.32 24.81 0.38
C VAL A 44 -5.86 25.20 0.20
N LEU A 45 -5.45 26.38 0.68
CA LEU A 45 -4.06 26.84 0.62
C LEU A 45 -3.14 25.88 1.40
N LEU A 46 -3.51 25.49 2.62
CA LEU A 46 -2.74 24.55 3.44
C LEU A 46 -2.61 23.18 2.76
N ALA A 47 -3.69 22.67 2.16
CA ALA A 47 -3.65 21.42 1.40
C ALA A 47 -2.72 21.54 0.18
N GLY A 48 -2.79 22.66 -0.56
CA GLY A 48 -1.91 22.96 -1.67
C GLY A 48 -0.43 23.01 -1.27
N ILE A 49 -0.10 23.67 -0.16
CA ILE A 49 1.26 23.70 0.40
C ILE A 49 1.72 22.27 0.73
N GLY A 50 0.89 21.49 1.43
CA GLY A 50 1.20 20.10 1.78
C GLY A 50 1.49 19.23 0.55
N LEU A 51 0.76 19.44 -0.55
CA LEU A 51 0.95 18.74 -1.82
C LEU A 51 2.25 19.15 -2.54
N MET A 52 2.71 20.39 -2.36
CA MET A 52 3.90 20.93 -3.04
C MET A 52 5.19 20.76 -2.24
N LEU A 53 5.13 20.27 -1.00
CA LEU A 53 6.32 20.01 -0.19
C LEU A 53 7.33 19.12 -0.95
N PRO A 54 8.63 19.43 -0.90
CA PRO A 54 9.66 18.63 -1.57
C PRO A 54 9.75 17.24 -0.92
N VAL A 55 10.24 16.28 -1.71
CA VAL A 55 10.54 14.92 -1.25
C VAL A 55 12.02 14.66 -1.49
N THR A 56 12.72 14.34 -0.41
CA THR A 56 14.15 14.01 -0.44
C THR A 56 14.34 12.53 -0.75
N GLN A 57 15.46 12.21 -1.38
CA GLN A 57 15.87 10.83 -1.57
C GLN A 57 16.58 10.34 -0.30
N SER A 58 16.15 9.21 0.22
CA SER A 58 16.86 8.43 1.23
C SER A 58 17.60 7.28 0.56
N ARG A 59 18.65 6.77 1.20
CA ARG A 59 19.40 5.61 0.74
C ARG A 59 19.73 4.68 1.91
N VAL A 60 19.91 3.40 1.59
CA VAL A 60 20.42 2.41 2.53
C VAL A 60 21.82 2.82 2.97
N THR A 61 22.07 2.81 4.27
CA THR A 61 23.42 3.02 4.83
C THR A 61 24.17 1.69 5.00
N ARG A 62 23.47 0.62 5.39
CA ARG A 62 23.98 -0.75 5.49
C ARG A 62 22.90 -1.73 5.04
N PRO A 63 23.18 -2.63 4.08
CA PRO A 63 22.21 -3.66 3.68
C PRO A 63 21.94 -4.61 4.84
N GLY A 64 20.66 -4.84 5.14
CA GLY A 64 20.18 -5.79 6.16
C GLY A 64 19.09 -6.73 5.64
N THR A 65 18.54 -6.45 4.46
CA THR A 65 17.42 -7.18 3.84
C THR A 65 17.61 -7.28 2.32
N ARG A 66 16.96 -8.25 1.68
CA ARG A 66 16.91 -8.36 0.21
C ARG A 66 16.25 -7.14 -0.42
N LEU A 67 15.35 -6.45 0.29
CA LEU A 67 14.77 -5.18 -0.16
C LEU A 67 15.83 -4.11 -0.47
N ASP A 68 16.94 -4.10 0.26
CA ASP A 68 18.03 -3.12 0.10
C ASP A 68 18.75 -3.26 -1.25
N GLU A 69 18.76 -4.47 -1.84
CA GLU A 69 19.36 -4.74 -3.14
C GLU A 69 18.51 -4.18 -4.29
N PHE A 70 17.19 -4.31 -4.19
CA PHE A 70 16.25 -3.87 -5.24
C PHE A 70 15.79 -2.41 -5.08
N ALA A 71 15.90 -1.85 -3.88
CA ALA A 71 15.61 -0.45 -3.59
C ALA A 71 16.64 0.17 -2.64
N PRO A 72 17.89 0.34 -3.11
CA PRO A 72 18.96 0.96 -2.34
C PRO A 72 18.73 2.46 -2.09
N GLY A 73 17.84 3.09 -2.84
CA GLY A 73 17.39 4.45 -2.61
C GLY A 73 15.91 4.62 -2.89
N TRP A 74 15.25 5.49 -2.13
CA TRP A 74 13.80 5.72 -2.22
C TRP A 74 13.44 7.16 -1.89
N HIS A 75 12.28 7.59 -2.36
CA HIS A 75 11.68 8.89 -2.01
C HIS A 75 10.53 8.72 -1.03
N PHE A 76 9.88 7.56 -1.07
CA PHE A 76 8.71 7.26 -0.25
C PHE A 76 8.95 5.96 0.50
N ARG A 77 8.58 5.95 1.77
CA ARG A 77 8.70 4.79 2.66
C ARG A 77 7.44 4.63 3.48
N GLU A 78 6.96 3.41 3.57
CA GLU A 78 5.91 2.98 4.48
C GLU A 78 6.42 1.75 5.24
N PHE A 79 6.30 1.75 6.57
CA PHE A 79 6.79 0.67 7.42
C PHE A 79 5.76 0.36 8.51
N HIS A 80 5.47 -0.92 8.71
CA HIS A 80 4.62 -1.41 9.79
C HIS A 80 5.15 -2.72 10.34
N THR A 81 4.78 -3.04 11.58
CA THR A 81 5.17 -4.28 12.23
C THR A 81 4.08 -4.78 13.18
N ILE A 82 4.08 -6.08 13.47
CA ILE A 82 3.22 -6.74 14.44
C ILE A 82 3.97 -7.93 15.07
N ALA A 83 3.73 -8.19 16.36
CA ALA A 83 4.17 -9.41 17.03
C ALA A 83 3.18 -10.55 16.76
N VAL A 84 3.67 -11.77 16.58
CA VAL A 84 2.88 -12.94 16.24
C VAL A 84 3.31 -14.11 17.11
N ALA A 85 2.37 -14.68 17.87
CA ALA A 85 2.61 -15.83 18.75
C ALA A 85 2.69 -17.15 17.95
N ALA A 86 3.63 -17.21 17.01
CA ALA A 86 3.88 -18.36 16.15
C ALA A 86 5.35 -18.37 15.65
N PRO A 87 5.91 -19.55 15.35
CA PRO A 87 7.28 -19.67 14.88
C PRO A 87 7.44 -19.13 13.44
N PRO A 88 8.66 -18.71 13.03
CA PRO A 88 8.87 -18.03 11.75
C PRO A 88 8.32 -18.76 10.53
N ALA A 89 8.48 -20.10 10.47
CA ALA A 89 7.99 -20.91 9.35
C ALA A 89 6.46 -20.76 9.16
N ARG A 90 5.70 -20.82 10.25
CA ARG A 90 4.24 -20.69 10.23
C ARG A 90 3.79 -19.28 9.83
N VAL A 91 4.55 -18.29 10.25
CA VAL A 91 4.29 -16.89 9.92
C VAL A 91 4.59 -16.60 8.45
N PHE A 92 5.70 -17.14 7.93
CA PHE A 92 6.05 -17.07 6.52
C PHE A 92 5.00 -17.75 5.64
N GLU A 93 4.56 -18.93 6.06
CA GLU A 93 3.46 -19.65 5.43
C GLU A 93 2.16 -18.82 5.39
N ALA A 94 1.83 -18.16 6.51
CA ALA A 94 0.66 -17.29 6.60
C ALA A 94 0.76 -16.10 5.65
N ILE A 95 1.94 -15.46 5.52
CA ILE A 95 2.19 -14.37 4.56
C ILE A 95 1.78 -14.81 3.16
N GLU A 96 2.24 -15.98 2.71
CA GLU A 96 1.99 -16.47 1.35
C GLU A 96 0.53 -16.91 1.12
N ARG A 97 -0.23 -17.20 2.18
CA ARG A 97 -1.61 -17.70 2.10
C ARG A 97 -2.70 -16.66 2.41
N VAL A 98 -2.37 -15.47 2.96
CA VAL A 98 -3.38 -14.42 3.23
C VAL A 98 -4.14 -14.05 1.98
N ARG A 99 -5.47 -14.15 2.05
CA ARG A 99 -6.39 -13.80 0.99
C ARG A 99 -6.92 -12.36 1.11
N ALA A 100 -7.49 -11.86 0.01
CA ALA A 100 -8.04 -10.51 -0.05
C ALA A 100 -9.28 -10.29 0.84
N ASP A 101 -10.09 -11.33 1.07
CA ASP A 101 -11.30 -11.30 1.91
C ASP A 101 -10.98 -11.29 3.42
N GLU A 102 -9.78 -11.73 3.80
CA GLU A 102 -9.32 -11.72 5.20
C GLU A 102 -8.81 -10.34 5.66
N ILE A 103 -8.63 -9.41 4.71
CA ILE A 103 -8.22 -8.03 4.96
C ILE A 103 -9.46 -7.15 4.90
N PHE A 104 -9.94 -6.76 6.08
CA PHE A 104 -11.07 -5.84 6.24
C PHE A 104 -10.88 -4.58 5.38
N LEU A 105 -11.94 -4.06 4.75
CA LEU A 105 -11.93 -2.87 3.87
C LEU A 105 -10.97 -2.89 2.66
N PHE A 106 -10.23 -3.98 2.37
CA PHE A 106 -9.30 -4.03 1.25
C PHE A 106 -9.98 -3.66 -0.07
N ARG A 107 -11.11 -4.31 -0.37
CA ARG A 107 -11.89 -4.05 -1.58
C ARG A 107 -12.44 -2.62 -1.61
N SER A 108 -13.00 -2.14 -0.49
CA SER A 108 -13.57 -0.80 -0.39
C SER A 108 -12.53 0.30 -0.61
N LEU A 109 -11.33 0.15 -0.04
CA LEU A 109 -10.26 1.13 -0.18
C LEU A 109 -9.62 1.09 -1.57
N ILE A 110 -9.51 -0.08 -2.20
CA ILE A 110 -9.10 -0.18 -3.62
C ILE A 110 -10.16 0.45 -4.54
N TRP A 111 -11.44 0.24 -4.26
CA TRP A 111 -12.53 0.87 -5.01
C TRP A 111 -12.52 2.40 -4.89
N ILE A 112 -12.36 2.93 -3.68
CA ILE A 112 -12.19 4.38 -3.42
C ILE A 112 -10.95 4.92 -4.15
N ARG A 113 -9.81 4.24 -4.05
CA ARG A 113 -8.56 4.60 -4.74
C ARG A 113 -8.73 4.65 -6.26
N ARG A 114 -9.66 3.86 -6.81
CA ARG A 114 -9.98 3.84 -8.25
C ARG A 114 -11.16 4.73 -8.61
N PHE A 115 -11.55 5.67 -7.74
CA PHE A 115 -12.66 6.61 -7.95
C PHE A 115 -13.96 5.90 -8.32
N GLY A 116 -14.26 4.79 -7.64
CA GLY A 116 -15.49 4.04 -7.85
C GLY A 116 -15.47 3.08 -9.05
N LYS A 117 -14.36 2.97 -9.79
CA LYS A 117 -14.25 2.00 -10.90
C LYS A 117 -14.29 0.56 -10.36
N PRO A 118 -14.97 -0.38 -11.06
CA PRO A 118 -15.03 -1.78 -10.67
C PRO A 118 -13.64 -2.37 -10.46
N LEU A 119 -13.45 -3.19 -9.43
CA LEU A 119 -12.17 -3.86 -9.17
C LEU A 119 -11.72 -4.69 -10.40
N PRO A 120 -10.42 -4.89 -10.63
CA PRO A 120 -9.98 -5.80 -11.69
C PRO A 120 -10.55 -7.20 -11.42
N GLN A 121 -10.90 -7.95 -12.47
CA GLN A 121 -11.45 -9.30 -12.33
C GLN A 121 -10.55 -10.19 -11.46
N SER A 122 -9.24 -10.06 -11.55
CA SER A 122 -8.28 -10.79 -10.69
C SER A 122 -8.52 -10.59 -9.19
N ILE A 123 -8.82 -9.37 -8.73
CA ILE A 123 -9.06 -9.09 -7.30
C ILE A 123 -10.49 -9.48 -6.88
N GLN A 124 -11.45 -9.38 -7.80
CA GLN A 124 -12.80 -9.87 -7.57
C GLN A 124 -12.80 -11.40 -7.41
N ASN A 125 -12.11 -12.09 -8.32
CA ASN A 125 -11.97 -13.54 -8.38
C ASN A 125 -11.11 -14.09 -7.22
N ALA A 126 -10.08 -13.36 -6.78
CA ALA A 126 -9.25 -13.75 -5.64
C ALA A 126 -10.05 -14.10 -4.37
N GLY A 127 -11.02 -13.25 -4.02
CA GLY A 127 -11.88 -13.50 -2.87
C GLY A 127 -13.04 -14.47 -3.16
N ALA A 128 -13.25 -14.88 -4.41
CA ALA A 128 -14.24 -15.89 -4.79
C ALA A 128 -13.63 -17.30 -4.91
N HIS A 129 -12.34 -17.41 -5.27
CA HIS A 129 -11.65 -18.68 -5.53
C HIS A 129 -10.64 -19.07 -4.44
N GLY A 130 -10.54 -18.30 -3.34
CA GLY A 130 -9.67 -18.66 -2.23
C GLY A 130 -8.18 -18.42 -2.47
N GLU A 131 -7.81 -17.69 -3.53
CA GLU A 131 -6.41 -17.42 -3.87
C GLU A 131 -5.77 -16.42 -2.90
N SER A 132 -4.46 -16.59 -2.66
CA SER A 132 -3.71 -15.66 -1.83
C SER A 132 -3.49 -14.32 -2.54
N LEU A 133 -3.48 -13.24 -1.75
CA LEU A 133 -3.32 -11.88 -2.24
C LEU A 133 -1.98 -11.66 -2.93
N ILE A 134 -0.91 -12.31 -2.45
CA ILE A 134 0.40 -12.27 -3.11
C ILE A 134 0.34 -12.95 -4.48
N ASN A 135 -0.30 -14.12 -4.60
CA ASN A 135 -0.38 -14.82 -5.89
C ASN A 135 -1.15 -13.99 -6.92
N VAL A 136 -2.26 -13.39 -6.52
CA VAL A 136 -3.06 -12.50 -7.37
C VAL A 136 -2.26 -11.26 -7.79
N ALA A 137 -1.49 -10.68 -6.87
CA ALA A 137 -0.62 -9.56 -7.18
C ALA A 137 0.46 -9.96 -8.20
N LEU A 138 1.08 -11.12 -8.02
CA LEU A 138 2.14 -11.67 -8.89
C LEU A 138 1.64 -12.07 -10.28
N GLN A 139 0.38 -12.51 -10.40
CA GLN A 139 -0.22 -12.83 -11.70
C GLN A 139 -0.61 -11.58 -12.50
N THR A 140 -0.67 -10.40 -11.87
CA THR A 140 -1.22 -9.20 -12.52
C THR A 140 -0.21 -8.11 -12.76
N SER A 141 0.39 -7.58 -11.70
CA SER A 141 1.15 -6.31 -11.78
C SER A 141 2.45 -6.33 -10.99
N PHE A 142 2.63 -7.31 -10.11
CA PHE A 142 3.83 -7.49 -9.31
C PHE A 142 4.69 -8.60 -9.87
N VAL A 143 5.98 -8.51 -9.58
CA VAL A 143 6.96 -9.58 -9.79
C VAL A 143 7.58 -9.94 -8.44
N ARG A 144 7.92 -11.21 -8.26
CA ARG A 144 8.67 -11.67 -7.10
C ARG A 144 10.15 -11.35 -7.33
N LEU A 145 10.75 -10.59 -6.43
CA LEU A 145 12.14 -10.16 -6.52
C LEU A 145 13.07 -11.06 -5.71
N ALA A 146 12.64 -11.49 -4.51
CA ALA A 146 13.37 -12.43 -3.68
C ALA A 146 12.41 -13.23 -2.78
N ARG A 147 12.82 -14.45 -2.42
CA ARG A 147 12.16 -15.32 -1.44
C ARG A 147 13.24 -16.08 -0.68
N GLU A 148 13.42 -15.76 0.59
CA GLU A 148 14.37 -16.38 1.52
C GLU A 148 13.56 -16.94 2.69
N GLU A 149 13.02 -18.16 2.53
CA GLU A 149 12.19 -18.78 3.55
C GLU A 149 13.04 -19.22 4.77
N PRO A 150 12.58 -19.04 6.02
CA PRO A 150 11.32 -18.41 6.46
C PRO A 150 11.45 -16.92 6.81
N ARG A 151 12.46 -16.23 6.28
CA ARG A 151 12.90 -14.90 6.72
C ARG A 151 12.31 -13.75 5.93
N GLU A 152 12.33 -13.77 4.60
CA GLU A 152 11.98 -12.61 3.78
C GLU A 152 11.30 -12.95 2.45
N LEU A 153 10.28 -12.17 2.09
CA LEU A 153 9.67 -12.16 0.76
C LEU A 153 9.71 -10.72 0.22
N VAL A 154 10.23 -10.54 -0.99
CA VAL A 154 10.28 -9.23 -1.68
C VAL A 154 9.50 -9.29 -2.99
N VAL A 155 8.64 -8.31 -3.21
CA VAL A 155 7.91 -8.10 -4.45
C VAL A 155 8.13 -6.69 -4.98
N GLY A 156 8.03 -6.53 -6.29
CA GLY A 156 8.18 -5.24 -6.97
C GLY A 156 7.07 -5.00 -7.97
N THR A 157 6.75 -3.74 -8.23
CA THR A 157 5.85 -3.32 -9.31
C THR A 157 6.23 -1.95 -9.89
N VAL A 158 5.89 -1.73 -11.16
CA VAL A 158 5.96 -0.40 -11.79
C VAL A 158 4.68 0.37 -11.43
N VAL A 159 4.80 1.42 -10.61
CA VAL A 159 3.66 2.26 -10.18
C VAL A 159 3.51 3.55 -10.98
N GLY A 160 4.49 3.85 -11.83
CA GLY A 160 4.44 4.95 -12.79
C GLY A 160 5.40 4.68 -13.93
N ALA A 161 4.97 4.94 -15.15
CA ALA A 161 5.75 4.79 -16.37
C ALA A 161 5.46 5.98 -17.32
N PRO A 162 6.37 6.29 -18.24
CA PRO A 162 6.12 7.30 -19.27
C PRO A 162 4.96 6.87 -20.20
N PRO A 163 4.27 7.83 -20.84
CA PRO A 163 3.25 7.53 -21.85
C PRO A 163 3.80 6.62 -22.96
N GLY A 164 2.98 5.66 -23.40
CA GLY A 164 3.37 4.71 -24.44
C GLY A 164 4.17 3.49 -23.96
N TRP A 165 4.49 3.39 -22.67
CA TRP A 165 5.09 2.16 -22.13
C TRP A 165 4.06 1.02 -22.10
N SER A 166 4.34 -0.05 -22.84
CA SER A 166 3.54 -1.29 -22.92
C SER A 166 4.24 -2.51 -22.31
N GLY A 167 5.40 -2.30 -21.66
CA GLY A 167 6.14 -3.37 -21.01
C GLY A 167 5.39 -3.97 -19.81
N SER A 168 5.86 -5.12 -19.35
CA SER A 168 5.41 -5.75 -18.11
C SER A 168 6.41 -5.52 -16.97
N THR A 169 5.93 -5.61 -15.73
CA THR A 169 6.81 -5.66 -14.57
C THR A 169 7.62 -6.95 -14.59
N SER A 170 8.95 -6.86 -14.63
CA SER A 170 9.86 -8.01 -14.53
C SER A 170 11.00 -7.71 -13.56
N VAL A 171 11.73 -8.75 -13.13
CA VAL A 171 12.89 -8.58 -12.23
C VAL A 171 13.94 -7.65 -12.85
N GLY A 172 14.16 -7.77 -14.18
CA GLY A 172 15.13 -6.95 -14.91
C GLY A 172 14.88 -5.44 -14.78
N VAL A 173 13.61 -5.00 -14.70
CA VAL A 173 13.24 -3.58 -14.52
C VAL A 173 13.82 -2.98 -13.23
N PHE A 174 14.08 -3.81 -12.22
CA PHE A 174 14.67 -3.40 -10.94
C PHE A 174 16.20 -3.48 -10.91
N GLN A 175 16.81 -4.08 -11.92
CA GLN A 175 18.26 -4.32 -11.99
C GLN A 175 18.98 -3.44 -13.01
N MET A 176 18.25 -2.86 -13.96
CA MET A 176 18.82 -2.01 -15.01
C MET A 176 18.45 -0.53 -14.85
N PRO A 177 19.32 0.39 -15.31
CA PRO A 177 18.94 1.79 -15.48
C PRO A 177 17.77 1.93 -16.46
N LEU A 178 16.72 2.63 -16.06
CA LEU A 178 15.55 2.92 -16.89
C LEU A 178 15.59 4.35 -17.43
N PRO A 179 15.00 4.63 -18.62
CA PRO A 179 14.87 6.00 -19.11
C PRO A 179 14.01 6.84 -18.14
N PRO A 180 14.16 8.18 -18.11
CA PRO A 180 13.44 9.03 -17.16
C PRO A 180 11.92 8.90 -17.25
N GLY A 181 11.22 8.90 -16.11
CA GLY A 181 9.76 8.87 -16.04
C GLY A 181 9.16 7.69 -15.28
N PHE A 182 9.99 6.76 -14.82
CA PHE A 182 9.54 5.59 -14.06
C PHE A 182 9.44 5.89 -12.56
N SER A 183 8.47 5.23 -11.93
CA SER A 183 8.38 5.07 -10.48
C SER A 183 8.21 3.59 -10.16
N LEU A 184 9.17 3.04 -9.41
CA LEU A 184 9.24 1.64 -9.04
C LEU A 184 8.91 1.52 -7.55
N ALA A 185 7.96 0.65 -7.23
CA ALA A 185 7.64 0.29 -5.85
C ALA A 185 8.19 -1.09 -5.55
N THR A 186 8.90 -1.23 -4.44
CA THR A 186 9.31 -2.51 -3.87
C THR A 186 8.73 -2.64 -2.48
N MET A 187 8.48 -3.87 -2.08
CA MET A 187 7.83 -4.17 -0.82
C MET A 187 8.33 -5.50 -0.29
N ASN A 188 8.63 -5.56 1.01
CA ASN A 188 8.96 -6.82 1.66
C ASN A 188 8.01 -7.19 2.80
N PHE A 189 8.10 -8.46 3.17
CA PHE A 189 7.74 -8.98 4.49
C PHE A 189 9.00 -9.59 5.08
N VAL A 190 9.34 -9.21 6.32
CA VAL A 190 10.45 -9.79 7.07
C VAL A 190 9.90 -10.42 8.33
N VAL A 191 10.29 -11.67 8.57
CA VAL A 191 9.96 -12.44 9.76
C VAL A 191 11.25 -12.62 10.57
N THR A 192 11.21 -12.19 11.82
CA THR A 192 12.32 -12.32 12.78
C THR A 192 11.83 -13.08 13.99
N ALA A 193 12.55 -14.11 14.41
CA ALA A 193 12.24 -14.83 15.65
C ALA A 193 12.47 -13.92 16.86
N ASP A 194 11.61 -14.01 17.88
CA ASP A 194 11.78 -13.30 19.15
C ASP A 194 12.36 -14.16 20.28
N GLY A 195 12.74 -15.41 19.96
CA GLY A 195 13.35 -16.35 20.89
C GLY A 195 12.38 -17.15 21.76
N SER A 196 11.09 -16.80 21.79
CA SER A 196 10.07 -17.45 22.64
C SER A 196 9.15 -18.44 21.90
N GLY A 197 9.56 -18.87 20.70
CA GLY A 197 8.66 -19.56 19.76
C GLY A 197 7.68 -18.63 19.06
N SER A 198 7.84 -17.32 19.24
CA SER A 198 7.07 -16.26 18.60
C SER A 198 7.94 -15.49 17.59
N SER A 199 7.31 -14.62 16.80
CA SER A 199 7.97 -13.86 15.73
C SER A 199 7.48 -12.43 15.67
N ILE A 200 8.35 -11.53 15.22
CA ILE A 200 7.98 -10.19 14.77
C ILE A 200 7.90 -10.22 13.24
N VAL A 201 6.78 -9.76 12.70
CA VAL A 201 6.62 -9.52 11.26
C VAL A 201 6.71 -8.04 11.01
N SER A 202 7.49 -7.67 10.00
CA SER A 202 7.49 -6.31 9.49
C SER A 202 7.24 -6.30 7.99
N THR A 203 6.82 -5.13 7.50
CA THR A 203 6.61 -4.88 6.10
C THR A 203 7.07 -3.48 5.79
N GLU A 204 7.93 -3.37 4.78
CA GLU A 204 8.44 -2.10 4.30
C GLU A 204 8.09 -1.95 2.82
N THR A 205 7.53 -0.82 2.44
CA THR A 205 7.33 -0.43 1.05
C THR A 205 8.20 0.78 0.75
N ARG A 206 9.00 0.69 -0.31
CA ARG A 206 9.86 1.77 -0.81
C ARG A 206 9.43 2.12 -2.23
N VAL A 207 9.38 3.42 -2.55
CA VAL A 207 9.17 3.86 -3.93
C VAL A 207 10.29 4.79 -4.37
N PHE A 208 10.92 4.42 -5.48
CA PHE A 208 11.92 5.21 -6.17
C PHE A 208 11.32 5.80 -7.45
N SER A 209 11.66 7.06 -7.76
CA SER A 209 11.24 7.74 -8.98
C SER A 209 12.48 8.27 -9.67
N ASN A 210 12.74 7.85 -10.91
CA ASN A 210 14.01 8.11 -11.59
C ASN A 210 14.06 9.48 -12.31
N SER A 211 13.02 10.31 -12.17
CA SER A 211 13.00 11.68 -12.69
C SER A 211 12.29 12.63 -11.75
N GLN A 212 12.60 13.93 -11.85
CA GLN A 212 11.97 14.95 -11.01
C GLN A 212 10.46 15.08 -11.29
N SER A 213 10.04 14.94 -12.55
CA SER A 213 8.63 15.00 -12.93
C SER A 213 7.84 13.81 -12.37
N ALA A 214 8.38 12.59 -12.49
CA ALA A 214 7.78 11.40 -11.90
C ALA A 214 7.70 11.51 -10.37
N ARG A 215 8.77 11.98 -9.72
CA ARG A 215 8.82 12.20 -8.27
C ARG A 215 7.74 13.16 -7.81
N ARG A 216 7.56 14.32 -8.48
CA ARG A 216 6.54 15.32 -8.11
C ARG A 216 5.12 14.76 -8.24
N ARG A 217 4.81 14.09 -9.37
CA ARG A 217 3.50 13.47 -9.60
C ARG A 217 3.22 12.39 -8.56
N PHE A 218 4.19 11.51 -8.31
CA PHE A 218 4.03 10.45 -7.33
C PHE A 218 3.95 10.99 -5.91
N ALA A 219 4.59 12.12 -5.59
CA ALA A 219 4.49 12.74 -4.27
C ALA A 219 3.07 13.20 -3.93
N VAL A 220 2.40 13.83 -4.90
CA VAL A 220 0.98 14.20 -4.79
C VAL A 220 0.14 12.95 -4.57
N TYR A 221 0.31 11.95 -5.43
CA TYR A 221 -0.40 10.68 -5.34
C TYR A 221 -0.22 9.99 -3.98
N TRP A 222 1.03 9.81 -3.56
CA TRP A 222 1.40 9.19 -2.30
C TRP A 222 0.72 9.87 -1.12
N ARG A 223 0.72 11.21 -1.08
CA ARG A 223 0.13 11.96 0.04
C ARG A 223 -1.36 11.71 0.21
N ILE A 224 -2.07 11.52 -0.90
CA ILE A 224 -3.50 11.22 -0.95
C ILE A 224 -3.77 9.76 -0.57
N ILE A 225 -3.00 8.80 -1.08
CA ILE A 225 -3.30 7.39 -0.83
C ILE A 225 -2.75 6.84 0.49
N TYR A 226 -1.76 7.52 1.08
CA TYR A 226 -0.97 6.99 2.20
C TYR A 226 -1.82 6.56 3.40
N PRO A 227 -2.80 7.32 3.92
CA PRO A 227 -3.55 6.88 5.09
C PRO A 227 -4.36 5.61 4.83
N GLY A 228 -4.97 5.50 3.65
CA GLY A 228 -5.69 4.29 3.24
C GLY A 228 -4.75 3.10 3.05
N SER A 229 -3.59 3.30 2.41
CA SER A 229 -2.54 2.29 2.26
C SER A 229 -2.05 1.77 3.62
N ALA A 230 -1.78 2.68 4.55
CA ALA A 230 -1.34 2.38 5.91
C ALA A 230 -2.36 1.54 6.68
N LEU A 231 -3.66 1.86 6.53
CA LEU A 231 -4.72 1.07 7.15
C LEU A 231 -4.76 -0.35 6.55
N ILE A 232 -4.75 -0.48 5.22
CA ILE A 232 -4.70 -1.79 4.53
C ILE A 232 -3.51 -2.60 5.03
N ARG A 233 -2.34 -1.97 5.16
CA ARG A 233 -1.13 -2.67 5.56
C ARG A 233 -1.21 -3.23 6.97
N ARG A 234 -1.75 -2.46 7.91
CA ARG A 234 -1.99 -2.92 9.29
C ARG A 234 -3.01 -4.06 9.34
N MET A 235 -4.07 -3.96 8.54
CA MET A 235 -5.08 -5.03 8.46
C MET A 235 -4.52 -6.31 7.84
N TRP A 236 -3.62 -6.19 6.86
CA TRP A 236 -2.89 -7.33 6.28
C TRP A 236 -2.01 -8.01 7.33
N LEU A 237 -1.19 -7.23 8.07
CA LEU A 237 -0.40 -7.78 9.17
C LEU A 237 -1.27 -8.46 10.24
N GLY A 238 -2.44 -7.89 10.56
CA GLY A 238 -3.41 -8.53 11.45
C GLY A 238 -4.00 -9.84 10.89
N ALA A 239 -4.23 -9.92 9.57
CA ALA A 239 -4.67 -11.16 8.92
C ALA A 239 -3.58 -12.24 8.95
N ILE A 240 -2.32 -11.85 8.72
CA ILE A 240 -1.15 -12.73 8.86
C ILE A 240 -1.08 -13.28 10.28
N GLN A 241 -1.17 -12.40 11.29
CA GLN A 241 -1.17 -12.79 12.69
C GLN A 241 -2.28 -13.81 12.98
N ARG A 242 -3.53 -13.51 12.61
CA ARG A 242 -4.68 -14.40 12.85
C ARG A 242 -4.51 -15.78 12.21
N ARG A 243 -4.03 -15.86 10.96
CA ARG A 243 -3.78 -17.16 10.29
C ARG A 243 -2.63 -17.90 10.98
N ALA A 244 -1.54 -17.21 11.28
CA ALA A 244 -0.37 -17.84 11.89
C ALA A 244 -0.67 -18.39 13.29
N THR A 245 -1.54 -17.74 14.07
CA THR A 245 -1.90 -18.19 15.43
C THR A 245 -3.06 -19.18 15.47
N ASN A 246 -3.76 -19.44 14.35
CA ASN A 246 -4.89 -20.37 14.29
C ASN A 246 -4.58 -21.59 13.40
N PRO A 247 -4.26 -22.76 13.98
CA PRO A 247 -3.93 -23.97 13.24
C PRO A 247 -5.04 -24.52 12.35
N ASN A 248 -6.29 -24.17 12.63
CA ASN A 248 -7.46 -24.75 12.00
C ASN A 248 -8.14 -23.78 11.02
N ALA A 249 -7.47 -22.69 10.63
CA ALA A 249 -8.00 -21.81 9.59
C ALA A 249 -8.16 -22.64 8.30
N PRO A 250 -9.38 -22.83 7.76
CA PRO A 250 -9.58 -23.73 6.64
C PRO A 250 -8.80 -23.22 5.42
N ASP A 251 -7.93 -24.08 4.89
CA ASP A 251 -7.45 -23.96 3.52
C ASP A 251 -8.67 -24.06 2.60
N ALA A 252 -8.76 -23.19 1.59
CA ALA A 252 -9.87 -23.26 0.65
C ALA A 252 -9.89 -24.65 -0.02
N VAL A 253 -11.04 -25.32 0.04
CA VAL A 253 -11.27 -26.59 -0.66
C VAL A 253 -10.98 -26.36 -2.15
N PRO A 254 -10.04 -27.09 -2.78
CA PRO A 254 -9.87 -27.02 -4.22
C PRO A 254 -11.15 -27.52 -4.86
N ASN A 255 -11.86 -26.64 -5.55
CA ASN A 255 -13.09 -27.00 -6.24
C ASN A 255 -12.72 -28.00 -7.34
N ARG A 256 -13.14 -29.27 -7.19
CA ARG A 256 -13.04 -30.27 -8.26
C ARG A 256 -13.72 -29.69 -9.48
N VAL A 257 -12.94 -29.35 -10.50
CA VAL A 257 -13.47 -29.08 -11.84
C VAL A 257 -14.20 -30.36 -12.26
N ALA A 258 -15.53 -30.29 -12.33
CA ALA A 258 -16.32 -31.34 -12.92
C ALA A 258 -15.88 -31.47 -14.38
N SER A 259 -15.31 -32.62 -14.75
CA SER A 259 -15.06 -32.97 -16.13
C SER A 259 -16.34 -32.78 -16.95
N PRO A 260 -16.31 -32.10 -18.11
CA PRO A 260 -17.45 -32.10 -19.00
C PRO A 260 -17.64 -33.53 -19.52
N GLY A 261 -18.70 -34.17 -19.03
CA GLY A 261 -19.15 -35.45 -19.54
C GLY A 261 -19.55 -35.29 -21.00
N LYS A 262 -18.90 -36.10 -21.86
CA LYS A 262 -19.31 -36.33 -23.24
C LYS A 262 -20.79 -36.72 -23.28
N LYS A 263 -21.58 -36.01 -24.08
CA LYS A 263 -22.65 -36.58 -24.92
C LYS A 263 -22.62 -35.88 -26.25
#